data_AF-A0A1W9LG47-F1
#
_entry.id   AF-A0A1W9LG47-F1
#
_cell.length_a   1.000
_cell.length_b   1.000
_cell.length_c   1.000
_cell.angle_alpha   90.00
_cell.angle_beta   90.00
_cell.angle_gamma   90.00
#
_symmetry.space_group_name_H-M   'P 1'
#
loop_
_entity.id
_entity.type
_entity.pdbx_description
1 polymer ?
#
loop_
_entity_poly.entity_id
_entity_poly.type
_entity_poly.pdbx_seq_one_letter_code
_entity_poly.pdbx_strand_id
1 'polypeptide(L)'
;RLRDLGGLIVIDFIDMRDSKHNLEVEKNLKIFVKDDKARIKFGKISRFGIMELSRQRIRPSIEFGSFVPCKHCRGKGVIQSPEAQGLSFLRKLNLETLKDEIAGVKGTVPANVADYLLNKKRKEILDLETRRNLSIRIEGSNTMFPGESEIISEKT
;
A
#
# COMPACT_ATOMS: atom_id res chain seq x y z
N ARG A 1 6.69 19.73 17.11
CA ARG A 1 6.14 19.81 18.49
C ARG A 1 4.75 19.20 18.61
N LEU A 2 3.70 19.78 18.02
CA LEU A 2 2.31 19.36 18.26
C LEU A 2 2.03 17.87 17.99
N ARG A 3 2.73 17.24 17.06
CA ARG A 3 2.57 15.81 16.71
C ARG A 3 3.47 14.85 17.48
N ASP A 4 4.34 15.37 18.35
CA ASP A 4 5.38 14.60 19.05
C ASP A 4 6.25 13.71 18.13
N LEU A 5 6.52 14.18 16.89
CA LEU A 5 7.36 13.46 15.92
C LEU A 5 8.78 13.28 16.45
N GLY A 6 9.32 12.06 16.37
CA GLY A 6 10.70 11.76 16.75
C GLY A 6 11.30 10.71 15.81
N GLY A 7 12.63 10.75 15.66
CA GLY A 7 13.36 9.97 14.66
C GLY A 7 13.92 10.85 13.55
N LEU A 8 14.16 10.24 12.39
CA LEU A 8 14.61 10.92 11.18
C LEU A 8 13.43 11.61 10.51
N ILE A 9 13.61 12.88 10.17
CA ILE A 9 12.63 13.70 9.44
C ILE A 9 13.36 14.24 8.21
N VAL A 10 12.68 14.15 7.07
CA VAL A 10 13.18 14.62 5.78
C VAL A 10 12.22 15.71 5.31
N ILE A 11 12.77 16.88 4.97
CA ILE A 11 12.02 18.04 4.48
C ILE A 11 12.46 18.32 3.05
N ASP A 12 11.49 18.33 2.15
CA ASP A 12 11.67 18.74 0.75
C ASP A 12 11.30 20.22 0.63
N PHE A 13 12.30 21.09 0.48
CA PHE A 13 12.07 22.53 0.32
C PHE A 13 11.86 22.88 -1.16
N ILE A 14 11.17 24.00 -1.43
CA ILE A 14 11.08 24.54 -2.78
C ILE A 14 12.49 24.88 -3.28
N ASP A 15 12.80 24.48 -4.52
CA ASP A 15 14.08 24.75 -5.15
C ASP A 15 14.40 26.25 -5.20
N MET A 16 15.59 26.60 -4.70
CA MET A 16 16.11 27.95 -4.69
C MET A 16 17.31 28.06 -5.62
N ARG A 17 17.29 29.06 -6.51
CA ARG A 17 18.39 29.31 -7.46
C ARG A 17 19.67 29.81 -6.79
N ASP A 18 19.52 30.68 -5.79
CA ASP A 18 20.64 31.24 -5.03
C ASP A 18 20.87 30.42 -3.75
N SER A 19 22.10 29.96 -3.54
CA SER A 19 22.51 29.21 -2.35
C SER A 19 22.41 30.02 -1.06
N LYS A 20 22.40 31.35 -1.14
CA LYS A 20 22.15 32.23 0.01
C LYS A 20 20.76 32.02 0.60
N HIS A 21 19.75 31.80 -0.24
CA HIS A 21 18.39 31.54 0.25
C HIS A 21 18.31 30.19 0.98
N ASN A 22 19.01 29.17 0.49
CA ASN A 22 19.14 27.89 1.20
C ASN A 22 19.68 28.12 2.63
N LEU A 23 20.80 28.84 2.76
CA LEU A 23 21.41 29.15 4.06
C LEU A 23 20.47 29.93 4.97
N GLU A 24 19.69 30.85 4.42
CA GLU A 24 18.70 31.62 5.17
C GLU A 24 17.56 30.73 5.69
N VAL A 25 17.05 29.81 4.88
CA VAL A 25 16.06 28.81 5.31
C VAL A 25 16.61 27.92 6.42
N GLU A 26 17.84 27.41 6.27
CA GLU A 26 18.51 26.61 7.31
C GLU A 26 18.63 27.37 8.63
N LYS A 27 19.05 28.65 8.55
CA LYS A 27 19.23 29.52 9.72
C LYS A 27 17.90 29.79 10.42
N ASN A 28 16.87 30.16 9.65
CA ASN A 28 15.55 30.42 10.21
C ASN A 28 14.97 29.17 10.87
N LEU A 29 15.09 27.99 10.24
CA LEU A 29 14.64 26.74 10.84
C LEU A 29 15.31 26.48 12.19
N LYS A 30 16.63 26.69 12.30
CA LYS A 30 17.36 26.56 13.57
C LYS A 30 16.86 27.53 14.65
N ILE A 31 16.49 28.76 14.27
CA ILE A 31 15.96 29.77 15.20
C ILE A 31 14.60 29.33 15.74
N PHE A 32 13.66 28.97 14.86
CA PHE A 32 12.28 28.63 15.27
C PHE A 32 12.17 27.32 16.06
N VAL A 33 13.17 26.46 15.96
CA VAL A 33 13.19 25.16 16.62
C VAL A 33 14.02 25.18 17.92
N LYS A 34 14.67 26.32 18.24
CA LYS A 34 15.51 26.48 19.43
C LYS A 34 14.76 26.22 20.75
N ASP A 35 13.48 26.57 20.80
CA ASP A 35 12.64 26.37 22.00
C ASP A 35 11.98 24.97 22.04
N ASP A 36 12.33 24.07 21.13
CA ASP A 36 11.89 22.68 21.21
C ASP A 36 12.63 21.97 22.35
N LYS A 37 11.87 21.30 23.23
CA LYS A 37 12.43 20.54 24.35
C LYS A 37 13.24 19.33 23.89
N ALA A 38 13.00 18.83 22.69
CA ALA A 38 13.73 17.69 22.13
C ALA A 38 15.06 18.13 21.54
N ARG A 39 16.13 17.37 21.79
CA ARG A 39 17.40 17.57 21.08
C ARG A 39 17.19 17.30 19.60
N ILE A 40 17.57 18.27 18.76
CA ILE A 40 17.44 18.19 17.30
C ILE A 40 18.82 18.40 16.67
N LYS A 41 19.17 17.54 15.71
CA LYS A 41 20.36 17.69 14.87
C LYS A 41 19.92 17.95 13.44
N PHE A 42 20.45 19.00 12.83
CA PHE A 42 20.14 19.41 11.47
C PHE A 42 21.28 19.02 10.52
N GLY A 43 20.92 18.48 9.37
CA GLY A 43 21.77 18.47 8.17
C GLY A 43 21.72 19.80 7.43
N LYS A 44 22.44 19.88 6.32
CA LYS A 44 22.31 20.96 5.33
C LYS A 44 21.27 20.56 4.28
N ILE A 45 20.75 21.52 3.52
CA ILE A 45 20.01 21.26 2.29
C ILE A 45 20.98 20.58 1.31
N SER A 46 20.63 19.36 0.91
CA SER A 46 21.42 18.54 0.00
C SER A 46 21.39 19.08 -1.42
N ARG A 47 22.24 18.52 -2.30
CA ARG A 47 22.19 18.81 -3.74
C ARG A 47 20.84 18.46 -4.38
N PHE A 48 20.04 17.61 -3.74
CA PHE A 48 18.71 17.21 -4.22
C PHE A 48 17.58 18.10 -3.66
N GLY A 49 17.88 19.22 -2.98
CA GLY A 49 16.86 20.11 -2.39
C GLY A 49 16.31 19.65 -1.04
N ILE A 50 16.76 18.49 -0.56
CA ILE A 50 16.25 17.85 0.64
C ILE A 50 17.10 18.21 1.87
N MET A 51 16.46 18.54 2.99
CA MET A 51 17.10 18.63 4.32
C MET A 51 16.73 17.43 5.20
N GLU A 52 17.74 16.82 5.81
CA GLU A 52 17.58 15.79 6.83
C GLU A 52 17.73 16.39 8.23
N LEU A 53 16.91 15.96 9.18
CA LEU A 53 17.10 16.26 10.60
C LEU A 53 16.72 15.07 11.46
N SER A 54 17.40 14.91 12.61
CA SER A 54 17.00 13.94 13.62
C SER A 54 16.47 14.66 14.85
N ARG A 55 15.28 14.26 15.31
CA ARG A 55 14.65 14.78 16.53
C ARG A 55 14.55 13.68 17.58
N GLN A 56 15.07 13.94 18.78
CA GLN A 56 14.96 13.02 19.91
C GLN A 56 13.47 12.71 20.21
N ARG A 57 13.15 11.43 20.37
CA ARG A 57 11.81 10.99 20.78
C ARG A 57 11.69 11.10 22.30
N ILE A 58 10.89 12.05 22.78
CA ILE A 58 10.62 12.23 24.23
C ILE A 58 9.42 11.40 24.67
N ARG A 59 8.41 11.27 23.80
CA ARG A 59 7.14 10.58 24.07
C ARG A 59 6.72 9.79 22.81
N PRO A 60 5.80 8.82 22.92
CA PRO A 60 5.13 8.25 21.75
C PRO A 60 4.50 9.38 20.91
N SER A 61 4.54 9.26 19.58
CA SER A 61 3.90 10.22 18.69
C SER A 61 2.38 10.14 18.81
N ILE A 62 1.66 11.21 18.42
CA ILE A 62 0.19 11.17 18.39
C ILE A 62 -0.31 9.99 17.52
N GLU A 63 0.37 9.72 16.41
CA GLU A 63 0.08 8.59 15.52
C GLU A 63 0.01 7.26 16.26
N PHE A 64 0.88 7.04 17.25
CA PHE A 64 0.92 5.79 17.99
C PHE A 64 -0.29 5.60 18.92
N GLY A 65 -0.81 6.69 19.50
CA GLY A 65 -1.92 6.63 20.46
C GLY A 65 -3.30 6.85 19.87
N SER A 66 -3.42 7.54 18.74
CA SER A 66 -4.70 8.02 18.21
C SER A 66 -5.12 7.39 16.88
N PHE A 67 -4.25 6.60 16.24
CA PHE A 67 -4.50 6.09 14.89
C PHE A 67 -4.25 4.58 14.82
N VAL A 68 -5.00 3.92 13.92
CA VAL A 68 -4.79 2.52 13.56
C VAL A 68 -4.46 2.42 12.07
N PRO A 69 -3.69 1.40 11.63
CA PRO A 69 -3.40 1.21 10.21
C PRO A 69 -4.68 1.09 9.38
N CYS A 70 -4.69 1.71 8.19
CA CYS A 70 -5.81 1.59 7.25
C CYS A 70 -6.07 0.11 6.91
N LYS A 71 -7.30 -0.37 7.11
CA LYS A 71 -7.68 -1.77 6.83
C LYS A 71 -7.55 -2.16 5.35
N HIS A 72 -7.69 -1.19 4.45
CA HIS A 72 -7.62 -1.40 3.01
C HIS A 72 -6.18 -1.46 2.49
N CYS A 73 -5.40 -0.38 2.67
CA CYS A 73 -4.05 -0.29 2.10
C CYS A 73 -2.94 -0.70 3.09
N ARG A 74 -3.28 -0.99 4.35
CA ARG A 74 -2.32 -1.32 5.43
C ARG A 74 -1.17 -0.32 5.55
N GLY A 75 -1.48 0.97 5.37
CA GLY A 75 -0.52 2.06 5.44
C GLY A 75 0.22 2.36 4.14
N LYS A 76 -0.04 1.65 3.03
CA LYS A 76 0.61 1.93 1.73
C LYS A 76 0.16 3.22 1.05
N GLY A 77 -1.03 3.73 1.38
CA GLY A 77 -1.61 4.91 0.72
C GLY A 77 -2.16 4.66 -0.70
N VAL A 78 -1.97 3.46 -1.24
CA VAL A 78 -2.46 3.04 -2.57
C VAL A 78 -3.02 1.63 -2.51
N ILE A 79 -3.95 1.31 -3.43
CA ILE A 79 -4.51 -0.04 -3.61
C ILE A 79 -4.12 -0.58 -4.99
N GLN A 80 -4.10 -1.90 -5.13
CA GLN A 80 -3.82 -2.53 -6.44
C GLN A 80 -4.95 -2.26 -7.43
N SER A 81 -4.63 -2.11 -8.71
CA SER A 81 -5.64 -1.99 -9.76
C SER A 81 -6.43 -3.30 -9.94
N PRO A 82 -7.66 -3.25 -10.49
CA PRO A 82 -8.46 -4.45 -10.73
C PRO A 82 -7.74 -5.50 -11.60
N GLU A 83 -6.95 -5.05 -12.56
CA GLU A 83 -6.18 -5.89 -13.47
C GLU A 83 -5.07 -6.64 -12.73
N ALA A 84 -4.32 -5.94 -11.88
CA ALA A 84 -3.26 -6.54 -11.06
C ALA A 84 -3.84 -7.54 -10.06
N GLN A 85 -4.96 -7.20 -9.42
CA GLN A 85 -5.67 -8.10 -8.51
C GLN A 85 -6.21 -9.33 -9.24
N GLY A 86 -6.81 -9.15 -10.42
CA GLY A 86 -7.33 -10.25 -11.24
C GLY A 86 -6.24 -11.20 -11.68
N LEU A 87 -5.08 -10.70 -12.13
CA LEU A 87 -3.94 -11.55 -12.46
C LEU A 87 -3.39 -12.29 -11.23
N SER A 88 -3.33 -11.64 -10.06
CA SER A 88 -2.95 -12.30 -8.81
C SER A 88 -3.93 -13.41 -8.45
N PHE A 89 -5.23 -13.15 -8.58
CA PHE A 89 -6.29 -14.13 -8.35
C PHE A 89 -6.17 -15.32 -9.30
N LEU A 90 -5.98 -15.11 -10.61
CA LEU A 90 -5.81 -16.20 -11.57
C LEU A 90 -4.61 -17.10 -11.23
N ARG A 91 -3.51 -16.55 -10.71
CA ARG A 91 -2.38 -17.36 -10.24
C ARG A 91 -2.76 -18.23 -9.05
N LYS A 92 -3.50 -17.69 -8.07
CA LYS A 92 -4.02 -18.47 -6.93
C LYS A 92 -5.00 -19.53 -7.39
N LEU A 93 -5.92 -19.18 -8.28
CA LEU A 93 -6.90 -20.10 -8.87
C LEU A 93 -6.22 -21.27 -9.57
N ASN A 94 -5.20 -21.01 -10.39
CA ASN A 94 -4.41 -22.06 -11.03
C ASN A 94 -3.76 -23.02 -10.02
N LEU A 95 -3.24 -22.49 -8.90
CA LEU A 95 -2.65 -23.31 -7.83
C LEU A 95 -3.71 -24.14 -7.09
N GLU A 96 -4.90 -23.60 -6.87
CA GLU A 96 -6.00 -24.32 -6.22
C GLU A 96 -6.53 -25.45 -7.11
N THR A 97 -6.64 -25.23 -8.43
CA THR A 97 -7.04 -26.27 -9.40
C THR A 97 -6.01 -27.38 -9.61
N LEU A 98 -4.84 -27.31 -8.98
CA LEU A 98 -3.84 -28.38 -8.99
C LEU A 98 -4.08 -29.44 -7.91
N LYS A 99 -4.93 -29.17 -6.92
CA LYS A 99 -5.21 -30.12 -5.84
C LYS A 99 -6.10 -31.25 -6.37
N ASP A 100 -5.87 -32.46 -5.86
CA ASP A 100 -6.61 -33.65 -6.26
C ASP A 100 -8.07 -33.61 -5.72
N GLU A 101 -8.98 -34.33 -6.40
CA GLU A 101 -10.39 -34.55 -5.99
C GLU A 101 -11.28 -33.29 -5.92
N ILE A 102 -11.15 -32.40 -6.91
CA ILE A 102 -11.98 -31.18 -7.00
C ILE A 102 -12.88 -31.26 -8.24
N ALA A 103 -14.19 -31.13 -8.05
CA ALA A 103 -15.18 -31.05 -9.13
C ALA A 103 -15.48 -29.60 -9.55
N GLY A 104 -15.26 -28.64 -8.65
CA GLY A 104 -15.53 -27.23 -8.91
C GLY A 104 -14.75 -26.29 -8.00
N VAL A 105 -14.64 -25.03 -8.41
CA VAL A 105 -14.01 -23.97 -7.61
C VAL A 105 -14.88 -22.73 -7.63
N LYS A 106 -15.20 -22.22 -6.44
CA LYS A 106 -15.87 -20.94 -6.25
C LYS A 106 -14.86 -19.88 -5.81
N GLY A 107 -14.68 -18.86 -6.64
CA GLY A 107 -13.86 -17.68 -6.35
C GLY A 107 -14.70 -16.46 -6.02
N THR A 108 -14.45 -15.83 -4.87
CA THR A 108 -15.06 -14.54 -4.51
C THR A 108 -14.01 -13.45 -4.55
N VAL A 109 -14.27 -12.37 -5.28
CA VAL A 109 -13.35 -11.21 -5.43
C VAL A 109 -14.16 -9.90 -5.36
N PRO A 110 -13.51 -8.72 -5.20
CA PRO A 110 -14.21 -7.45 -5.31
C PRO A 110 -14.93 -7.30 -6.66
N ALA A 111 -16.09 -6.63 -6.66
CA ALA A 111 -16.97 -6.56 -7.84
C ALA A 111 -16.27 -6.04 -9.12
N ASN A 112 -15.40 -5.04 -9.00
CA ASN A 112 -14.60 -4.52 -10.12
C ASN A 112 -13.55 -5.51 -10.63
N VAL A 113 -13.02 -6.38 -9.77
CA VAL A 113 -12.11 -7.46 -10.16
C VAL A 113 -12.87 -8.57 -10.87
N ALA A 114 -14.07 -8.92 -10.39
CA ALA A 114 -14.93 -9.89 -11.05
C ALA A 114 -15.30 -9.44 -12.47
N ASP A 115 -15.67 -8.17 -12.65
CA ASP A 115 -15.94 -7.60 -13.97
C ASP A 115 -14.73 -7.78 -14.93
N TYR A 116 -13.53 -7.42 -14.47
CA TYR A 116 -12.31 -7.62 -15.25
C TYR A 116 -12.07 -9.09 -15.59
N LEU A 117 -12.22 -10.02 -14.63
CA LEU A 117 -12.00 -11.44 -14.84
C LEU A 117 -13.00 -12.02 -15.86
N LEU A 118 -14.28 -11.73 -15.68
CA LEU A 118 -15.37 -12.32 -16.47
C LEU A 118 -15.53 -11.68 -17.86
N ASN A 119 -14.96 -10.50 -18.09
CA ASN A 119 -15.04 -9.82 -19.39
C ASN A 119 -13.71 -9.78 -20.14
N LYS A 120 -12.58 -9.57 -19.46
CA LYS A 120 -11.25 -9.47 -20.10
C LYS A 120 -10.43 -10.76 -20.01
N LYS A 121 -10.71 -11.64 -19.04
CA LYS A 121 -9.97 -12.89 -18.80
C LYS A 121 -10.82 -14.16 -19.00
N ARG A 122 -12.00 -14.02 -19.59
CA ARG A 122 -12.94 -15.13 -19.85
C ARG A 122 -12.28 -16.32 -20.55
N LYS A 123 -11.50 -16.07 -21.61
CA LYS A 123 -10.82 -17.13 -22.37
C LYS A 123 -9.85 -17.93 -21.50
N GLU A 124 -9.04 -17.24 -20.68
CA GLU A 124 -8.08 -17.89 -19.79
C GLU A 124 -8.76 -18.77 -18.74
N ILE A 125 -9.94 -18.36 -18.26
CA ILE A 125 -10.75 -19.15 -17.31
C ILE A 125 -11.34 -20.39 -18.00
N LEU A 126 -11.94 -20.23 -19.18
CA LEU A 126 -12.51 -21.34 -19.96
C LEU A 126 -11.44 -22.38 -20.35
N ASP A 127 -10.26 -21.92 -20.75
CA ASP A 127 -9.13 -22.78 -21.05
C ASP A 127 -8.67 -23.58 -19.81
N LEU A 128 -8.77 -22.98 -18.62
CA LEU A 128 -8.45 -23.64 -17.35
C LEU A 128 -9.51 -24.69 -16.97
N GLU A 129 -10.80 -24.36 -17.08
CA GLU A 129 -11.92 -25.31 -16.87
C GLU A 129 -11.78 -26.54 -17.76
N THR A 130 -11.54 -26.32 -19.06
CA THR A 130 -11.43 -27.40 -20.04
C THR A 130 -10.20 -28.27 -19.79
N ARG A 131 -9.06 -27.67 -19.48
CA ARG A 131 -7.80 -28.41 -19.24
C ARG A 131 -7.86 -29.24 -17.95
N ARG A 132 -8.58 -28.76 -16.95
CA ARG A 132 -8.67 -29.38 -15.61
C ARG A 132 -9.91 -30.25 -15.44
N ASN A 133 -10.86 -30.21 -16.38
CA ASN A 133 -12.14 -30.90 -16.31
C ASN A 133 -12.89 -30.61 -14.99
N LEU A 134 -13.02 -29.31 -14.65
CA LEU A 134 -13.74 -28.81 -13.47
C LEU A 134 -14.54 -27.56 -13.83
N SER A 135 -15.45 -27.16 -12.94
CA SER A 135 -16.22 -25.91 -13.07
C SER A 135 -15.59 -24.77 -12.27
N ILE A 136 -15.57 -23.55 -12.81
CA ILE A 136 -15.08 -22.35 -12.13
C ILE A 136 -16.19 -21.30 -12.08
N ARG A 137 -16.61 -20.96 -10.85
CA ARG A 137 -17.57 -19.89 -10.59
C ARG A 137 -16.87 -18.70 -9.96
N ILE A 138 -17.02 -17.51 -10.54
CA ILE A 138 -16.47 -16.27 -9.98
C ILE A 138 -17.62 -15.36 -9.57
N GLU A 139 -17.62 -14.92 -8.32
CA GLU A 139 -18.59 -13.98 -7.75
C GLU A 139 -17.93 -12.66 -7.35
N GLY A 140 -18.58 -11.57 -7.72
CA GLY A 140 -18.22 -10.22 -7.27
C GLY A 140 -18.89 -9.89 -5.95
N SER A 141 -18.10 -9.46 -4.96
CA SER A 141 -18.60 -8.94 -3.69
C SER A 141 -18.36 -7.44 -3.57
N ASN A 142 -19.38 -6.70 -3.15
CA ASN A 142 -19.28 -5.27 -2.82
C ASN A 142 -18.81 -5.01 -1.38
N THR A 143 -18.80 -6.04 -0.53
CA THR A 143 -18.38 -5.94 0.88
C THR A 143 -16.91 -6.32 1.08
N MET A 144 -16.30 -6.95 0.07
CA MET A 144 -14.90 -7.40 0.10
C MET A 144 -13.94 -6.22 -0.11
N PHE A 145 -12.86 -6.17 0.65
CA PHE A 145 -11.89 -5.09 0.51
C PHE A 145 -10.99 -5.28 -0.71
N PRO A 146 -10.49 -4.18 -1.34
CA PRO A 146 -9.50 -4.28 -2.39
C PRO A 146 -8.27 -5.09 -1.96
N GLY A 147 -7.88 -6.08 -2.78
CA GLY A 147 -6.76 -6.98 -2.52
C GLY A 147 -7.14 -8.27 -1.79
N GLU A 148 -8.37 -8.40 -1.30
CA GLU A 148 -8.90 -9.66 -0.78
C GLU A 148 -9.39 -10.55 -1.93
N SER A 149 -9.34 -11.85 -1.70
CA SER A 149 -9.86 -12.87 -2.61
C SER A 149 -10.05 -14.16 -1.83
N GLU A 150 -11.16 -14.85 -2.05
CA GLU A 150 -11.45 -16.14 -1.46
C GLU A 150 -11.60 -17.19 -2.55
N ILE A 151 -11.08 -18.39 -2.32
CA ILE A 151 -11.23 -19.53 -3.23
C ILE A 151 -11.66 -20.73 -2.39
N ILE A 152 -12.82 -21.30 -2.72
CA ILE A 152 -13.40 -22.48 -2.08
C ILE A 152 -13.41 -23.60 -3.12
N SER A 153 -12.80 -24.73 -2.80
CA SER A 153 -12.82 -25.92 -3.64
C SER A 153 -14.04 -26.78 -3.28
N GLU A 154 -14.80 -27.17 -4.27
CA GLU A 154 -15.94 -28.08 -4.16
C GLU A 154 -15.43 -29.49 -4.49
N LYS A 155 -15.45 -30.37 -3.49
CA LYS A 155 -15.05 -31.76 -3.65
C LYS A 155 -16.12 -32.55 -4.39
N THR A 156 -15.67 -33.57 -5.12
CA THR A 156 -16.51 -34.55 -5.81
C THR A 156 -17.34 -35.38 -4.84
#